data_AF-G9EQD4-F1
#
_entry.id   AF-G9EQD4-F1
#
_cell.length_a   1.000
_cell.length_b   1.000
_cell.length_c   1.000
_cell.angle_alpha   90.00
_cell.angle_beta   90.00
_cell.angle_gamma   90.00
#
_symmetry.space_group_name_H-M   'P 1'
#
loop_
_entity.id
_entity.type
_entity.pdbx_description
1 polymer ?
#
loop_
_entity_poly.entity_id
_entity_poly.type
_entity_poly.pdbx_seq_one_letter_code
_entity_poly.pdbx_strand_id
1 'polypeptide(L)'
;MARRYVLGEALPDIDITLKIAKWLDISPGWLLFGDESKIPNNINENNLIHIDHDLLEYILLKSAQLFLVTDDLKELVSFIMDIVDDTTHIEADKKSILKIVDISVNSVTRFNGLSNEKKSAIG
;
A
#
# COMPACT_ATOMS: atom_id res chain seq x y z
N MET A 1 30.76 21.77 -15.04
CA MET A 1 29.30 21.50 -15.04
C MET A 1 28.62 22.02 -13.77
N ALA A 2 29.08 21.67 -12.57
CA ALA A 2 28.47 22.11 -11.29
C ALA A 2 28.24 23.64 -11.17
N ARG A 3 29.17 24.47 -11.67
CA ARG A 3 29.03 25.94 -11.69
C ARG A 3 27.75 26.42 -12.40
N ARG A 4 27.33 25.74 -13.47
CA ARG A 4 26.14 26.14 -14.25
C ARG A 4 24.85 25.87 -13.49
N TYR A 5 24.82 24.84 -12.64
CA TYR A 5 23.67 24.54 -11.79
C TYR A 5 23.51 25.57 -10.68
N VAL A 6 24.62 25.94 -10.01
CA VAL A 6 24.61 26.97 -8.95
C VAL A 6 24.19 28.34 -9.49
N LEU A 7 24.50 28.64 -10.76
CA LEU A 7 24.10 29.88 -11.42
C LEU A 7 22.70 29.83 -12.04
N GLY A 8 21.98 28.70 -11.97
CA GLY A 8 20.67 28.53 -12.60
C GLY A 8 20.71 28.51 -14.14
N GLU A 9 21.88 28.36 -14.75
CA GLU A 9 22.08 28.35 -16.21
C GLU A 9 21.71 27.00 -16.85
N ALA A 10 21.50 25.97 -16.04
CA ALA A 10 21.07 24.64 -16.47
C ALA A 10 20.38 23.91 -15.31
N LEU A 11 19.42 23.05 -15.63
CA LEU A 11 18.87 22.10 -14.66
C LEU A 11 19.81 20.89 -14.54
N PRO A 12 20.11 20.42 -13.33
CA PRO A 12 20.85 19.17 -13.13
C PRO A 12 20.04 17.97 -13.60
N ASP A 13 20.73 16.97 -14.16
CA ASP A 13 20.10 15.67 -14.48
C ASP A 13 19.62 14.98 -13.19
N ILE A 14 18.69 14.03 -13.31
CA ILE A 14 18.06 13.33 -12.18
C ILE A 14 19.11 12.70 -11.25
N ASP A 15 20.09 11.98 -11.82
CA ASP A 15 21.15 11.32 -11.05
C ASP A 15 22.06 12.30 -10.30
N ILE A 16 22.27 13.48 -10.89
CA ILE A 16 23.09 14.55 -10.30
C ILE A 16 22.30 15.22 -9.18
N THR A 17 21.01 15.45 -9.38
CA THR A 17 20.09 16.03 -8.39
C THR A 17 20.03 15.15 -7.13
N LEU A 18 19.91 13.83 -7.29
CA LEU A 18 19.92 12.88 -6.17
C LEU A 18 21.25 12.89 -5.40
N LYS A 19 22.38 12.96 -6.11
CA LYS A 19 23.72 13.04 -5.48
C LYS A 19 23.91 14.33 -4.69
N ILE A 20 23.50 15.47 -5.25
CA ILE A 20 23.59 16.78 -4.60
C ILE A 20 22.66 16.81 -3.37
N ALA A 21 21.42 16.36 -3.52
CA ALA A 21 20.44 16.30 -2.43
C ALA A 21 20.94 15.43 -1.25
N LYS A 22 21.49 14.25 -1.55
CA LYS A 22 22.09 13.36 -0.55
C LYS A 22 23.32 13.98 0.13
N TRP A 23 24.14 14.72 -0.62
CA TRP A 23 25.34 15.36 -0.06
C TRP A 23 25.01 16.55 0.84
N LEU A 24 23.93 17.26 0.52
CA LEU A 24 23.42 18.41 1.27
C LEU A 24 22.42 18.03 2.38
N ASP A 25 22.09 16.74 2.51
CA ASP A 25 21.10 16.19 3.45
C ASP A 25 19.71 16.86 3.37
N ILE A 26 19.24 17.06 2.13
CA ILE A 26 17.96 17.70 1.81
C ILE A 26 17.16 16.86 0.83
N SER A 27 15.85 17.11 0.74
CA SER A 27 14.98 16.48 -0.25
C SER A 27 15.37 16.92 -1.68
N PRO A 28 15.45 16.00 -2.66
CA PRO A 28 15.59 16.36 -4.07
C PRO A 28 14.47 17.28 -4.57
N GLY A 29 13.26 17.16 -4.00
CA GLY A 29 12.13 18.05 -4.31
C GLY A 29 12.38 19.48 -3.83
N TRP A 30 12.91 19.64 -2.63
CA TRP A 30 13.34 20.95 -2.12
C TRP A 30 14.42 21.56 -3.02
N LEU A 31 15.41 20.76 -3.44
CA LEU A 31 16.49 21.21 -4.29
C LEU A 31 16.02 21.74 -5.66
N LEU A 32 14.95 21.14 -6.22
CA LEU A 32 14.44 21.51 -7.53
C LEU A 32 13.41 22.64 -7.49
N PHE A 33 12.58 22.69 -6.45
CA PHE A 33 11.41 23.57 -6.41
C PHE A 33 11.50 24.65 -5.35
N GLY A 34 12.54 24.63 -4.49
CA GLY A 34 12.69 25.56 -3.37
C GLY A 34 11.56 25.47 -2.36
N ASP A 35 10.71 24.44 -2.49
CA ASP A 35 9.60 24.20 -1.59
C ASP A 35 10.13 23.40 -0.41
N GLU A 36 9.97 23.94 0.80
CA GLU A 36 9.91 23.13 2.03
C GLU A 36 8.68 22.23 2.03
N SER A 37 8.45 21.54 0.91
CA SER A 37 7.77 20.27 0.93
C SER A 37 8.71 19.31 1.66
N LYS A 38 8.68 19.41 3.00
CA LYS A 38 8.46 18.21 3.79
C LYS A 38 7.50 17.38 2.95
N ILE A 39 7.89 16.15 2.58
CA ILE A 39 6.96 15.13 2.06
C ILE A 39 5.62 15.42 2.71
N PRO A 40 4.57 15.78 1.95
CA PRO A 40 3.54 16.72 2.39
C PRO A 40 3.27 16.52 3.86
N ASN A 41 3.62 17.49 4.71
CA ASN A 41 3.58 17.35 6.16
C ASN A 41 2.14 17.14 6.72
N ASN A 42 1.16 17.06 5.82
CA ASN A 42 -0.23 16.67 6.06
C ASN A 42 -0.47 15.16 5.85
N ILE A 43 0.49 14.43 5.28
CA ILE A 43 0.55 12.99 5.45
C ILE A 43 1.12 12.79 6.84
N ASN A 44 0.23 12.82 7.83
CA ASN A 44 0.53 12.29 9.15
C ASN A 44 1.13 10.90 8.91
N GLU A 45 2.39 10.65 9.27
CA GLU A 45 3.02 9.33 9.03
C GLU A 45 2.19 8.22 9.69
N ASN A 46 1.46 8.55 10.76
CA ASN A 46 0.47 7.71 11.41
C ASN A 46 -0.73 7.31 10.52
N ASN A 47 -0.95 7.99 9.39
CA ASN A 47 -2.00 7.68 8.43
C ASN A 47 -1.46 6.92 7.20
N LEU A 48 -0.16 6.62 7.15
CA LEU A 48 0.42 5.80 6.09
C LEU A 48 0.32 4.32 6.47
N ILE A 49 -0.21 3.53 5.53
CA ILE A 49 -0.19 2.07 5.63
C ILE A 49 1.20 1.63 5.18
N HIS A 50 2.03 1.21 6.13
CA HIS A 50 3.34 0.62 5.86
C HIS A 50 3.21 -0.90 5.71
N ILE A 51 3.08 -1.38 4.47
CA ILE A 51 2.96 -2.80 4.16
C ILE A 51 4.06 -3.25 3.18
N ASP A 52 4.59 -4.45 3.40
CA ASP A 52 5.50 -5.12 2.47
C ASP A 52 4.82 -5.34 1.11
N HIS A 53 5.54 -5.07 0.02
CA HIS A 53 5.01 -5.17 -1.34
C HIS A 53 4.48 -6.59 -1.64
N ASP A 54 5.28 -7.62 -1.33
CA ASP A 54 4.92 -9.02 -1.61
C ASP A 54 3.69 -9.45 -0.78
N LEU A 55 3.55 -8.91 0.43
CA LEU A 55 2.41 -9.18 1.29
C LEU A 55 1.13 -8.53 0.74
N LEU A 56 1.21 -7.27 0.29
CA LEU A 56 0.08 -6.60 -0.34
C LEU A 56 -0.37 -7.34 -1.60
N GLU A 57 0.57 -7.72 -2.47
CA GLU A 57 0.28 -8.52 -3.66
C GLU A 57 -0.41 -9.83 -3.29
N TYR A 58 0.09 -10.53 -2.26
CA TYR A 58 -0.52 -11.76 -1.77
C TYR A 58 -1.96 -11.58 -1.29
N ILE A 59 -2.22 -10.54 -0.48
CA ILE A 59 -3.56 -10.23 0.04
C ILE A 59 -4.52 -9.96 -1.12
N LEU A 60 -4.11 -9.16 -2.10
CA LEU A 60 -4.94 -8.81 -3.26
C LEU A 60 -5.24 -10.04 -4.12
N LEU A 61 -4.23 -10.87 -4.43
CA LEU A 61 -4.41 -12.10 -5.19
C LEU A 61 -5.36 -13.08 -4.49
N LYS A 62 -5.23 -13.23 -3.17
CA LYS A 62 -6.13 -14.10 -2.39
C LYS A 62 -7.54 -13.56 -2.31
N SER A 63 -7.69 -12.24 -2.25
CA SER A 63 -9.00 -11.58 -2.18
C SER A 63 -9.69 -11.49 -3.55
N ALA A 64 -8.95 -11.64 -4.66
CA ALA A 64 -9.50 -11.58 -6.02
C ALA A 64 -10.68 -12.55 -6.24
N GLN A 65 -10.63 -13.74 -5.63
CA GLN A 65 -11.72 -14.73 -5.72
C GLN A 65 -13.01 -14.27 -5.01
N LEU A 66 -12.92 -13.37 -4.02
CA LEU A 66 -14.07 -12.88 -3.27
C LEU A 66 -14.96 -11.96 -4.10
N PHE A 67 -14.39 -11.29 -5.12
CA PHE A 67 -15.16 -10.47 -6.07
C PHE A 67 -16.16 -11.30 -6.90
N LEU A 68 -15.96 -12.61 -7.01
CA LEU A 68 -16.87 -13.50 -7.76
C LEU A 68 -18.04 -14.01 -6.91
N VAL A 69 -17.94 -13.94 -5.58
CA VAL A 69 -18.90 -14.57 -4.66
C VAL A 69 -19.69 -13.56 -3.82
N THR A 70 -19.36 -12.28 -3.89
CA THR A 70 -20.04 -11.23 -3.12
C THR A 70 -20.54 -10.12 -4.05
N ASP A 71 -21.81 -9.74 -3.87
CA ASP A 71 -22.41 -8.60 -4.58
C ASP A 71 -22.15 -7.27 -3.84
N ASP A 72 -21.81 -7.32 -2.54
CA ASP A 72 -21.47 -6.13 -1.75
C ASP A 72 -19.97 -5.81 -1.86
N LEU A 73 -19.63 -5.02 -2.88
CA LEU A 73 -18.27 -4.55 -3.12
C LEU A 73 -17.74 -3.68 -1.97
N LYS A 74 -18.61 -2.98 -1.24
CA LYS A 74 -18.17 -2.10 -0.15
C LYS A 74 -17.74 -2.92 1.05
N GLU A 75 -18.52 -3.95 1.40
CA GLU A 75 -18.16 -4.90 2.45
C GLU A 75 -16.86 -5.63 2.10
N LEU A 76 -16.69 -6.03 0.84
CA LEU A 76 -15.44 -6.66 0.37
C LEU A 76 -14.23 -5.75 0.54
N VAL A 77 -14.33 -4.50 0.08
CA VAL A 77 -13.24 -3.53 0.20
C VAL A 77 -12.92 -3.26 1.67
N SER A 78 -13.93 -3.13 2.53
CA SER A 78 -13.73 -3.00 3.99
C SER A 78 -12.95 -4.19 4.54
N PHE A 79 -13.37 -5.41 4.20
CA PHE A 79 -12.71 -6.63 4.64
C PHE A 79 -11.23 -6.72 4.20
N ILE A 80 -10.93 -6.31 2.96
CA ILE A 80 -9.55 -6.28 2.46
C ILE A 80 -8.73 -5.26 3.24
N MET A 81 -9.29 -4.08 3.52
CA MET A 81 -8.62 -3.05 4.32
C MET A 81 -8.39 -3.52 5.76
N ASP A 82 -9.33 -4.25 6.36
CA ASP A 82 -9.18 -4.83 7.69
C ASP A 82 -8.04 -5.86 7.72
N ILE A 83 -7.92 -6.72 6.68
CA ILE A 83 -6.77 -7.64 6.56
C ILE A 83 -5.46 -6.87 6.46
N VAL A 84 -5.42 -5.81 5.64
CA VAL A 84 -4.22 -4.99 5.50
C VAL A 84 -3.84 -4.38 6.85
N ASP A 85 -4.80 -3.79 7.57
CA ASP A 85 -4.55 -3.20 8.88
C ASP A 85 -4.05 -4.24 9.90
N ASP A 86 -4.74 -5.38 10.00
CA ASP A 86 -4.35 -6.49 10.87
C ASP A 86 -2.93 -6.98 10.58
N THR A 87 -2.61 -7.21 9.31
CA THR A 87 -1.30 -7.75 8.93
C THR A 87 -0.15 -6.76 9.11
N THR A 88 -0.43 -5.45 9.14
CA THR A 88 0.58 -4.43 9.44
C THR A 88 0.81 -4.23 10.94
N HIS A 89 -0.18 -4.51 11.80
CA HIS A 89 -0.09 -4.32 13.25
C HIS A 89 0.26 -5.59 14.03
N ILE A 90 0.19 -6.78 13.42
CA ILE A 90 0.52 -8.04 14.07
C ILE A 90 2.04 -8.26 14.13
N GLU A 91 2.59 -8.37 15.34
CA GLU A 91 3.94 -8.87 15.57
C GLU A 91 4.00 -10.40 15.40
N ALA A 92 4.14 -10.87 14.15
CA ALA A 92 4.33 -12.28 13.84
C ALA A 92 5.33 -12.49 12.70
N ASP A 93 5.81 -13.72 12.55
CA ASP A 93 6.66 -14.08 11.42
C ASP A 93 5.86 -14.13 10.11
N LYS A 94 6.54 -13.92 8.97
CA LYS A 94 5.93 -13.88 7.63
C LYS A 94 5.03 -15.10 7.35
N LYS A 95 5.41 -16.30 7.80
CA LYS A 95 4.62 -17.52 7.54
C LYS A 95 3.31 -17.51 8.34
N SER A 96 3.36 -17.03 9.58
CA SER A 96 2.17 -16.87 10.41
C SER A 96 1.21 -15.83 9.82
N ILE A 97 1.72 -14.68 9.37
CA ILE A 97 0.93 -13.63 8.70
C ILE A 97 0.22 -14.18 7.46
N LEU A 98 0.94 -14.87 6.56
CA LEU A 98 0.35 -15.46 5.36
C LEU A 98 -0.76 -16.48 5.71
N LYS A 99 -0.56 -17.25 6.78
CA LYS A 99 -1.56 -18.22 7.25
C LYS A 99 -2.81 -17.53 7.82
N ILE A 100 -2.66 -16.39 8.50
CA ILE A 100 -3.78 -15.58 8.97
C ILE A 100 -4.59 -15.07 7.78
N VAL A 101 -3.94 -14.50 6.76
CA VAL A 101 -4.59 -14.07 5.51
C VAL A 101 -5.38 -15.23 4.87
N ASP A 102 -4.76 -16.41 4.75
CA ASP A 102 -5.42 -17.59 4.19
C ASP A 102 -6.64 -18.01 5.02
N ILE A 103 -6.55 -17.99 6.35
CA ILE A 103 -7.68 -18.33 7.23
C ILE A 103 -8.82 -17.32 7.07
N SER A 104 -8.51 -16.03 7.09
CA SER A 104 -9.51 -14.96 6.96
C SER A 104 -10.25 -15.05 5.63
N VAL A 105 -9.51 -15.12 4.52
CA VAL A 105 -10.10 -15.21 3.17
C VAL A 105 -10.94 -16.48 2.99
N ASN A 106 -10.43 -17.64 3.43
CA ASN A 106 -11.18 -18.89 3.32
C ASN A 106 -12.46 -18.89 4.18
N SER A 107 -12.43 -18.22 5.33
CA SER A 107 -13.59 -18.12 6.21
C SER A 107 -14.72 -17.33 5.55
N VAL A 108 -14.41 -16.18 4.95
CA VAL A 108 -15.39 -15.37 4.21
C VAL A 108 -15.86 -16.09 2.95
N THR A 109 -14.96 -16.72 2.20
CA THR A 109 -15.33 -17.48 0.98
C THR A 109 -16.34 -18.58 1.32
N ARG A 110 -16.12 -19.32 2.40
CA ARG A 110 -17.05 -20.36 2.86
C ARG A 110 -18.38 -19.79 3.33
N PHE A 111 -18.34 -18.69 4.09
CA PHE A 111 -19.56 -18.06 4.59
C PHE A 111 -20.44 -17.52 3.45
N ASN A 112 -19.83 -16.87 2.45
CA ASN A 112 -20.52 -16.34 1.28
C ASN A 112 -20.97 -17.44 0.31
N GLY A 113 -20.19 -18.52 0.17
CA GLY A 113 -20.62 -19.72 -0.56
C GLY A 113 -21.87 -20.35 0.07
N LEU A 114 -21.90 -20.49 1.39
CA LEU A 114 -23.04 -21.04 2.13
C LEU A 114 -24.29 -20.16 2.06
N SER A 115 -24.14 -18.83 2.05
CA SER A 115 -25.28 -17.91 1.93
C SER A 115 -25.85 -17.89 0.51
N ASN A 116 -25.02 -18.01 -0.52
CA ASN A 116 -25.47 -18.14 -1.91
C ASN A 116 -26.18 -19.49 -2.19
N GLU A 117 -25.68 -20.60 -1.63
CA GLU A 117 -26.39 -21.90 -1.72
C GLU A 117 -27.78 -21.83 -1.07
N LYS A 118 -27.89 -21.22 0.11
CA LYS A 118 -29.20 -21.00 0.76
C LYS A 118 -30.11 -20.11 -0.07
N LYS A 119 -29.61 -19.04 -0.69
CA LYS A 119 -30.39 -18.14 -1.54
C LYS A 119 -30.91 -18.85 -2.80
N SER A 120 -30.15 -19.80 -3.36
CA SER A 120 -30.56 -20.63 -4.50
C SER A 120 -31.56 -21.74 -4.13
N ALA A 121 -31.55 -22.23 -2.89
CA ALA A 121 -32.44 -23.31 -2.45
C ALA A 121 -33.86 -22.84 -2.06
N ILE A 122 -34.07 -21.52 -1.95
CA ILE A 122 -35.35 -20.89 -1.57
C ILE A 122 -36.00 -20.17 -2.77
N GLY A 123 -35.41 -20.31 -3.98
CA GLY A 123 -35.90 -19.74 -5.24
C GLY A 123 -36.68 -20.74 -6.08
#